data_AF-A0A7H8IPC6-F1
#
_entry.id   AF-A0A7H8IPC6-F1
#
_cell.length_a   1.000
_cell.length_b   1.000
_cell.length_c   1.000
_cell.angle_alpha   90.00
_cell.angle_beta   90.00
_cell.angle_gamma   90.00
#
_symmetry.space_group_name_H-M   'P 1'
#
loop_
_entity.id
_entity.type
_entity.pdbx_description
1 polymer ?
#
loop_
_entity_poly.entity_id
_entity_poly.type
_entity_poly.pdbx_seq_one_letter_code
_entity_poly.pdbx_strand_id
1 'polypeptide(L)'
;MDTAAALPPGSTADGATATTGRARLLSRARGLRGPRLDPYWLALVLFALYAALSVCRYRRMASMSWDLGIFEQAIRAYAHFQEPVADLKGPGANILGDHFSPITALLGPVYRVFPGPVTLLVAQAALFAVSAVPVTRVAARLLGRGRGLAIGIAYGASWGVQRAVDFDFHEICFAVPLLAFCLEAVLRERWYAAMLCAAPLVLVKEDMGATVAAIGAVIVIRTWRTHSVRITPLAIGLMVFGVLASALALGVIIPGFNGTGSYDYWNKVGGGGDQTGTIPFGTVLRTLLWILLPTTGLLALRSPLLLVAGPTLGWRFLSHDDHYWGTDWHYSAVLMPVVFLALTDALARTRDSRRAWLVSYSRQLPAAVCGAALALSSALPLYDLTKEATYRKPPEVRAVERLLGRIPDGASVEANVGPISRLTDRCRVLWVGAARGVEPDYIALQEPERSMDEVVAYARQLHPGATYEPYGSTSGYFVVKRR
;
A
#
# COMPACT_ATOMS: atom_id res chain seq x y z
N MET A 1 22.77 68.47 -55.22
CA MET A 1 23.71 67.60 -55.94
C MET A 1 24.47 66.83 -54.87
N ASP A 2 23.87 65.79 -54.31
CA ASP A 2 23.89 64.39 -54.79
C ASP A 2 25.30 63.82 -54.95
N THR A 3 25.64 62.87 -54.07
CA THR A 3 26.25 61.54 -54.34
C THR A 3 26.67 60.93 -52.98
N ALA A 4 25.88 60.02 -52.39
CA ALA A 4 25.84 58.57 -52.63
C ALA A 4 27.14 57.84 -52.22
N ALA A 5 27.14 57.24 -51.02
CA ALA A 5 28.10 56.20 -50.61
C ALA A 5 27.33 54.89 -50.38
N ALA A 6 27.75 53.85 -51.11
CA ALA A 6 27.15 52.52 -51.14
C ALA A 6 27.45 51.69 -49.87
N LEU A 7 26.46 50.94 -49.41
CA LEU A 7 26.60 49.90 -48.38
C LEU A 7 26.85 48.52 -49.04
N PRO A 8 27.71 47.65 -48.45
CA PRO A 8 27.90 46.29 -48.93
C PRO A 8 26.79 45.33 -48.42
N PRO A 9 26.46 44.25 -49.15
CA PRO A 9 25.37 43.37 -48.80
C PRO A 9 25.80 42.23 -47.85
N GLY A 10 24.96 41.99 -46.84
CA GLY A 10 24.54 40.66 -46.41
C GLY A 10 25.54 39.77 -45.69
N SER A 11 25.53 39.81 -44.34
CA SER A 11 25.79 38.59 -43.56
C SER A 11 24.47 37.87 -43.30
N THR A 12 24.33 36.73 -43.97
CA THR A 12 23.25 35.75 -43.99
C THR A 12 22.59 35.46 -42.63
N ALA A 13 21.25 35.48 -42.63
CA ALA A 13 20.37 35.09 -41.53
C ALA A 13 20.49 33.60 -41.09
N ASP A 14 21.22 32.77 -41.85
CA ASP A 14 21.38 31.33 -41.58
C ASP A 14 22.31 30.99 -40.41
N GLY A 15 23.23 31.89 -40.03
CA GLY A 15 24.05 31.72 -38.82
C GLY A 15 23.25 31.91 -37.53
N ALA A 16 22.24 32.78 -37.56
CA ALA A 16 21.42 33.10 -36.39
C ALA A 16 20.42 31.97 -36.05
N THR A 17 19.92 31.25 -37.05
CA THR A 17 18.95 30.13 -36.87
C THR A 17 19.62 28.86 -36.33
N ALA A 18 20.86 28.55 -36.75
CA ALA A 18 21.59 27.38 -36.23
C ALA A 18 22.04 27.58 -34.77
N THR A 19 22.46 28.80 -34.42
CA THR A 19 22.91 29.15 -33.06
C THR A 19 21.74 29.15 -32.06
N THR A 20 20.56 29.60 -32.49
CA THR A 20 19.32 29.56 -31.69
C THR A 20 18.76 28.15 -31.52
N GLY A 21 18.92 27.27 -32.52
CA GLY A 21 18.56 25.84 -32.43
C GLY A 21 19.42 25.06 -31.42
N ARG A 22 20.75 25.27 -31.46
CA ARG A 22 21.68 24.65 -30.52
C ARG A 22 21.53 25.21 -29.10
N ALA A 23 21.25 26.51 -28.96
CA ALA A 23 20.92 27.14 -27.68
C ALA A 23 19.55 26.66 -27.13
N ARG A 24 18.54 26.42 -27.98
CA ARG A 24 17.25 25.80 -27.58
C ARG A 24 17.38 24.33 -27.20
N LEU A 25 18.23 23.57 -27.88
CA LEU A 25 18.51 22.17 -27.52
C LEU A 25 19.33 22.09 -26.22
N LEU A 26 20.30 22.99 -26.03
CA LEU A 26 21.05 23.10 -24.78
C LEU A 26 20.20 23.69 -23.64
N SER A 27 19.21 24.53 -23.91
CA SER A 27 18.25 25.02 -22.90
C SER A 27 17.16 24.00 -22.57
N ARG A 28 16.71 23.18 -23.52
CA ARG A 28 15.91 21.98 -23.28
C ARG A 28 16.69 20.93 -22.48
N ALA A 29 17.96 20.69 -22.82
CA ALA A 29 18.86 19.82 -22.07
C ALA A 29 19.24 20.38 -20.68
N ARG A 30 19.32 21.70 -20.51
CA ARG A 30 19.48 22.37 -19.20
C ARG A 30 18.17 22.42 -18.41
N GLY A 31 17.02 22.47 -19.06
CA GLY A 31 15.69 22.33 -18.46
C GLY A 31 15.42 20.94 -17.89
N LEU A 32 16.04 19.91 -18.49
CA LEU A 32 16.12 18.54 -17.97
C LEU A 32 17.11 18.40 -16.79
N ARG A 33 17.91 19.43 -16.48
CA ARG A 33 18.90 19.47 -15.37
C ARG A 33 18.45 20.28 -14.16
N GLY A 34 17.18 20.68 -14.08
CA GLY A 34 16.58 21.04 -12.79
C GLY A 34 16.30 19.78 -11.95
N PRO A 35 16.14 19.87 -10.63
CA PRO A 35 15.75 18.75 -9.74
C PRO A 35 14.31 18.24 -10.00
N ARG A 36 13.78 18.38 -11.22
CA ARG A 36 12.35 18.29 -11.52
C ARG A 36 11.88 16.87 -11.80
N LEU A 37 12.73 16.00 -12.37
CA LEU A 37 12.29 14.67 -12.82
C LEU A 37 12.76 13.51 -11.92
N ASP A 38 13.78 13.68 -11.07
CA ASP A 38 14.29 12.59 -10.23
C ASP A 38 13.21 11.87 -9.41
N PRO A 39 12.26 12.57 -8.74
CA PRO A 39 11.18 11.90 -8.02
C PRO A 39 10.31 11.00 -8.91
N TYR A 40 10.11 11.40 -10.17
CA TYR A 40 9.28 10.70 -11.14
C TYR A 40 10.02 9.51 -11.75
N TRP A 41 11.32 9.66 -12.05
CA TRP A 41 12.16 8.54 -12.49
C TRP A 41 12.31 7.50 -11.39
N LEU A 42 12.51 7.94 -10.14
CA LEU A 42 12.53 7.04 -9.00
C LEU A 42 11.19 6.30 -8.86
N ALA A 43 10.06 7.01 -8.92
CA ALA A 43 8.74 6.38 -8.89
C ALA A 43 8.56 5.38 -10.03
N LEU A 44 8.99 5.69 -11.26
CA LEU A 44 8.91 4.76 -12.39
C LEU A 44 9.74 3.49 -12.15
N VAL A 45 10.97 3.63 -11.62
CA VAL A 45 11.82 2.48 -11.28
C VAL A 45 11.19 1.66 -10.17
N LEU A 46 10.72 2.30 -9.10
CA LEU A 46 10.03 1.61 -8.00
C LEU A 46 8.78 0.89 -8.48
N PHE A 47 7.97 1.51 -9.35
CA PHE A 47 6.81 0.87 -9.95
C PHE A 47 7.20 -0.41 -10.70
N ALA A 48 8.22 -0.34 -11.55
CA ALA A 48 8.69 -1.51 -12.29
C ALA A 48 9.18 -2.63 -11.35
N LEU A 49 9.92 -2.29 -10.30
CA LEU A 49 10.41 -3.25 -9.31
C LEU A 49 9.26 -3.89 -8.51
N TYR A 50 8.33 -3.07 -8.00
CA TYR A 50 7.20 -3.55 -7.20
C TYR A 50 6.25 -4.40 -8.04
N ALA A 51 5.90 -3.95 -9.25
CA ALA A 51 5.06 -4.72 -10.15
C ALA A 51 5.73 -6.05 -10.55
N ALA A 52 7.03 -6.03 -10.86
CA ALA A 52 7.76 -7.26 -11.16
C ALA A 52 7.73 -8.23 -9.99
N LEU A 53 7.94 -7.75 -8.76
CA LEU A 53 7.92 -8.57 -7.55
C LEU A 53 6.54 -9.22 -7.34
N SER A 54 5.48 -8.42 -7.24
CA SER A 54 4.12 -8.92 -6.97
C SER A 54 3.61 -9.83 -8.09
N VAL A 55 3.85 -9.48 -9.36
CA VAL A 55 3.42 -10.31 -10.51
C VAL A 55 4.22 -11.61 -10.59
N CYS A 56 5.53 -11.59 -10.33
CA CYS A 56 6.31 -12.84 -10.33
C CYS A 56 5.91 -13.77 -9.18
N ARG A 57 5.61 -13.23 -7.99
CA ARG A 57 5.04 -14.02 -6.89
C ARG A 57 3.69 -14.62 -7.27
N TYR A 58 2.78 -13.81 -7.82
CA TYR A 58 1.51 -14.30 -8.34
C TYR A 58 1.72 -15.42 -9.36
N ARG A 59 2.56 -15.23 -10.39
CA ARG A 59 2.82 -16.23 -11.45
C ARG A 59 3.38 -17.55 -10.93
N ARG A 60 4.05 -17.55 -9.77
CA ARG A 60 4.59 -18.75 -9.13
C ARG A 60 3.65 -19.35 -8.07
N MET A 61 2.45 -18.80 -7.89
CA MET A 61 1.51 -19.17 -6.81
C MET A 61 2.15 -19.08 -5.42
N ALA A 62 2.99 -18.05 -5.21
CA ALA A 62 3.62 -17.75 -3.92
C ALA A 62 2.84 -16.69 -3.10
N SER A 63 1.67 -16.28 -3.58
CA SER A 63 0.70 -15.45 -2.85
C SER A 63 -0.12 -16.32 -1.89
N MET A 64 -0.54 -15.77 -0.74
CA MET A 64 -1.50 -16.45 0.14
C MET A 64 -2.92 -16.40 -0.44
N SER A 65 -3.19 -15.44 -1.31
CA SER A 65 -4.40 -15.30 -2.12
C SER A 65 -5.74 -15.13 -1.40
N TRP A 66 -5.80 -15.27 -0.08
CA TRP A 66 -6.98 -15.02 0.74
C TRP A 66 -7.45 -13.57 0.63
N ASP A 67 -6.63 -12.62 1.09
CA ASP A 67 -6.96 -11.19 1.03
C ASP A 67 -7.10 -10.71 -0.42
N LEU A 68 -6.20 -11.19 -1.30
CA LEU A 68 -6.28 -10.87 -2.73
C LEU A 68 -7.63 -11.29 -3.33
N GLY A 69 -8.13 -12.48 -2.98
CA GLY A 69 -9.42 -12.97 -3.44
C GLY A 69 -10.60 -12.16 -2.89
N ILE A 70 -10.56 -11.79 -1.59
CA ILE A 70 -11.60 -10.98 -0.95
C ILE A 70 -11.72 -9.61 -1.64
N PHE A 71 -10.59 -8.91 -1.81
CA PHE A 71 -10.58 -7.61 -2.49
C PHE A 71 -10.95 -7.73 -3.96
N GLU A 72 -10.57 -8.82 -4.63
CA GLU A 72 -10.91 -9.05 -6.02
C GLU A 72 -12.42 -9.24 -6.20
N GLN A 73 -13.10 -9.99 -5.33
CA GLN A 73 -14.56 -10.12 -5.32
C GLN A 73 -15.24 -8.76 -5.11
N ALA A 74 -14.80 -8.00 -4.10
CA ALA A 74 -15.36 -6.69 -3.79
C ALA A 74 -15.17 -5.67 -4.93
N ILE A 75 -13.97 -5.58 -5.49
CA ILE A 75 -13.65 -4.65 -6.59
C ILE A 75 -14.34 -5.06 -7.88
N ARG A 76 -14.48 -6.36 -8.18
CA ARG A 76 -15.26 -6.83 -9.32
C ARG A 76 -16.72 -6.40 -9.19
N ALA A 77 -17.31 -6.52 -8.00
CA ALA A 77 -18.68 -6.07 -7.75
C ALA A 77 -18.81 -4.54 -7.94
N TYR A 78 -17.91 -3.75 -7.36
CA TYR A 78 -17.88 -2.29 -7.60
C TYR A 78 -17.73 -1.95 -9.09
N ALA A 79 -16.88 -2.66 -9.80
CA ALA A 79 -16.69 -2.49 -11.24
C ALA A 79 -18.01 -2.69 -11.99
N HIS A 80 -18.94 -3.51 -11.50
CA HIS A 80 -20.24 -3.76 -12.13
C HIS A 80 -21.42 -3.04 -11.47
N PHE A 81 -21.15 -2.08 -10.56
CA PHE A 81 -22.16 -1.37 -9.78
C PHE A 81 -23.07 -2.30 -8.96
N GLN A 82 -22.49 -3.39 -8.49
CA GLN A 82 -23.16 -4.36 -7.61
C GLN A 82 -22.75 -4.13 -6.16
N GLU A 83 -23.54 -4.68 -5.25
CA GLU A 83 -23.18 -4.75 -3.84
C GLU A 83 -21.84 -5.50 -3.68
N PRO A 84 -20.89 -4.99 -2.87
CA PRO A 84 -19.54 -5.56 -2.76
C PRO A 84 -19.53 -6.81 -1.89
N VAL A 85 -20.11 -7.88 -2.42
CA VAL A 85 -20.15 -9.20 -1.80
C VAL A 85 -18.78 -9.88 -1.90
N ALA A 86 -18.29 -10.39 -0.78
CA ALA A 86 -17.10 -11.22 -0.68
C ALA A 86 -17.49 -12.59 -0.13
N ASP A 87 -17.92 -13.50 -1.02
CA ASP A 87 -18.34 -14.87 -0.66
C ASP A 87 -17.25 -15.67 0.08
N LEU A 88 -15.98 -15.30 -0.07
CA LEU A 88 -14.87 -15.85 0.72
C LEU A 88 -15.05 -15.60 2.23
N LYS A 89 -15.70 -14.51 2.65
CA LYS A 89 -15.99 -14.21 4.07
C LYS A 89 -17.27 -14.88 4.58
N GLY A 90 -18.01 -15.53 3.68
CA GLY A 90 -19.29 -16.17 3.94
C GLY A 90 -20.24 -15.90 2.78
N PRO A 91 -21.13 -16.84 2.43
CA PRO A 91 -22.10 -16.66 1.34
C PRO A 91 -22.89 -15.36 1.50
N GLY A 92 -22.78 -14.46 0.52
CA GLY A 92 -23.49 -13.17 0.54
C GLY A 92 -22.94 -12.12 1.51
N ALA A 93 -21.80 -12.34 2.15
CA ALA A 93 -21.21 -11.38 3.10
C ALA A 93 -20.81 -10.09 2.38
N ASN A 94 -21.25 -8.93 2.89
CA ASN A 94 -20.86 -7.63 2.37
C ASN A 94 -19.53 -7.19 3.00
N ILE A 95 -18.55 -6.83 2.18
CA ILE A 95 -17.21 -6.45 2.66
C ILE A 95 -17.21 -5.22 3.58
N LEU A 96 -18.20 -4.33 3.46
CA LEU A 96 -18.35 -3.17 4.33
C LEU A 96 -18.74 -3.53 5.76
N GLY A 97 -19.22 -4.76 5.98
CA GLY A 97 -19.42 -5.36 7.31
C GLY A 97 -18.14 -5.93 7.94
N ASP A 98 -17.06 -6.00 7.17
CA ASP A 98 -15.75 -6.42 7.67
C ASP A 98 -14.80 -5.23 7.84
N HIS A 99 -14.54 -4.52 6.74
CA HIS A 99 -13.70 -3.33 6.71
C HIS A 99 -14.37 -2.20 5.93
N PHE A 100 -14.35 -1.00 6.50
CA PHE A 100 -14.88 0.17 5.81
C PHE A 100 -13.83 0.76 4.87
N SER A 101 -13.77 0.21 3.65
CA SER A 101 -12.78 0.56 2.63
C SER A 101 -13.36 0.94 1.24
N PRO A 102 -14.38 1.81 1.17
CA PRO A 102 -15.06 2.15 -0.09
C PRO A 102 -14.14 2.82 -1.13
N ILE A 103 -12.96 3.32 -0.75
CA ILE A 103 -11.99 3.88 -1.70
C ILE A 103 -11.57 2.87 -2.77
N THR A 104 -11.64 1.57 -2.48
CA THR A 104 -11.28 0.49 -3.41
C THR A 104 -12.16 0.49 -4.66
N ALA A 105 -13.37 1.06 -4.60
CA ALA A 105 -14.25 1.28 -5.75
C ALA A 105 -13.60 2.12 -6.87
N LEU A 106 -12.59 2.95 -6.54
CA LEU A 106 -11.82 3.71 -7.55
C LEU A 106 -11.05 2.81 -8.52
N LEU A 107 -10.79 1.54 -8.17
CA LEU A 107 -10.19 0.57 -9.09
C LEU A 107 -11.20 -0.03 -10.07
N GLY A 108 -12.51 0.14 -9.86
CA GLY A 108 -13.55 -0.45 -10.70
C GLY A 108 -13.40 -0.18 -12.20
N PRO A 109 -13.16 1.06 -12.66
CA PRO A 109 -12.94 1.36 -14.07
C PRO A 109 -11.71 0.66 -14.65
N VAL A 110 -10.61 0.57 -13.89
CA VAL A 110 -9.37 -0.10 -14.33
C VAL A 110 -9.60 -1.61 -14.41
N TYR A 111 -10.29 -2.17 -13.42
CA TYR A 111 -10.65 -3.57 -13.36
C TYR A 111 -11.56 -3.98 -14.53
N ARG A 112 -12.47 -3.11 -15.00
CA ARG A 112 -13.28 -3.40 -16.20
C ARG A 112 -12.43 -3.59 -17.46
N VAL A 113 -11.34 -2.85 -17.61
CA VAL A 113 -10.45 -2.95 -18.78
C VAL A 113 -9.52 -4.14 -18.64
N PHE A 114 -9.06 -4.42 -17.43
CA PHE A 114 -8.14 -5.50 -17.10
C PHE A 114 -8.71 -6.32 -15.92
N PRO A 115 -9.65 -7.25 -16.15
CA PRO A 115 -10.22 -8.03 -15.06
C PRO A 115 -9.19 -9.01 -14.50
N GLY A 116 -9.17 -9.13 -13.16
CA GLY A 116 -8.44 -10.18 -12.44
C GLY A 116 -7.49 -9.67 -11.34
N PRO A 117 -6.93 -10.61 -10.54
CA PRO A 117 -6.16 -10.27 -9.34
C PRO A 117 -4.86 -9.50 -9.63
N VAL A 118 -4.25 -9.75 -10.79
CA VAL A 118 -3.01 -9.08 -11.22
C VAL A 118 -3.21 -7.56 -11.32
N THR A 119 -4.39 -7.10 -11.72
CA THR A 119 -4.71 -5.67 -11.83
C THR A 119 -4.64 -4.97 -10.49
N LEU A 120 -5.13 -5.61 -9.43
CA LEU A 120 -5.06 -5.10 -8.06
C LEU A 120 -3.60 -4.99 -7.62
N LEU A 121 -2.79 -6.04 -7.83
CA LEU A 121 -1.36 -6.03 -7.49
C LEU A 121 -0.58 -4.92 -8.22
N VAL A 122 -0.84 -4.72 -9.51
CA VAL A 122 -0.22 -3.65 -10.30
C VAL A 122 -0.69 -2.26 -9.84
N ALA A 123 -1.97 -2.10 -9.50
CA ALA A 123 -2.49 -0.84 -8.97
C ALA A 123 -1.85 -0.49 -7.62
N GLN A 124 -1.73 -1.46 -6.71
CA GLN A 124 -1.01 -1.29 -5.43
C GLN A 124 0.45 -0.89 -5.65
N ALA A 125 1.16 -1.58 -6.56
CA ALA A 125 2.53 -1.23 -6.92
C ALA A 125 2.64 0.22 -7.44
N ALA A 126 1.69 0.66 -8.27
CA ALA A 126 1.65 2.03 -8.78
C ALA A 126 1.42 3.07 -7.66
N LEU A 127 0.48 2.81 -6.74
CA LEU A 127 0.18 3.73 -5.64
C LEU A 127 1.35 3.88 -4.66
N PHE A 128 2.02 2.78 -4.30
CA PHE A 128 3.25 2.82 -3.48
C PHE A 128 4.43 3.46 -4.20
N ALA A 129 4.54 3.33 -5.53
CA ALA A 129 5.57 4.01 -6.29
C ALA A 129 5.31 5.53 -6.37
N VAL A 130 4.05 5.92 -6.58
CA VAL A 130 3.63 7.34 -6.65
C VAL A 130 3.88 8.07 -5.34
N SER A 131 3.74 7.42 -4.19
CA SER A 131 4.01 8.05 -2.89
C SER A 131 5.48 8.44 -2.69
N ALA A 132 6.42 7.84 -3.43
CA ALA A 132 7.83 8.25 -3.40
C ALA A 132 8.05 9.65 -4.03
N VAL A 133 7.14 10.09 -4.91
CA VAL A 133 7.22 11.40 -5.56
C VAL A 133 7.20 12.54 -4.54
N PRO A 134 6.17 12.72 -3.69
CA PRO A 134 6.14 13.81 -2.72
C PRO A 134 7.27 13.72 -1.70
N VAL A 135 7.64 12.52 -1.23
CA VAL A 135 8.75 12.30 -0.28
C VAL A 135 10.06 12.80 -0.86
N THR A 136 10.43 12.33 -2.06
CA THR A 136 11.67 12.71 -2.74
C THR A 136 11.67 14.19 -3.11
N ARG A 137 10.54 14.70 -3.60
CA ARG A 137 10.39 16.08 -4.06
C ARG A 137 10.56 17.08 -2.91
N VAL A 138 9.90 16.85 -1.77
CA VAL A 138 10.02 17.76 -0.62
C VAL A 138 11.39 17.63 0.05
N ALA A 139 11.94 16.42 0.13
CA ALA A 139 13.29 16.21 0.63
C ALA A 139 14.34 16.88 -0.27
N ALA A 140 14.21 16.82 -1.59
CA ALA A 140 15.12 17.51 -2.51
C ALA A 140 15.04 19.03 -2.39
N ARG A 141 13.83 19.59 -2.19
CA ARG A 141 13.64 21.03 -1.95
C ARG A 141 14.28 21.49 -0.65
N LEU A 142 14.03 20.77 0.44
CA LEU A 142 14.54 21.15 1.76
C LEU A 142 16.03 20.83 1.91
N LEU A 143 16.49 19.70 1.36
CA LEU A 143 17.78 19.13 1.66
C LEU A 143 18.84 19.29 0.57
N GLY A 144 18.42 19.62 -0.65
CA GLY A 144 19.22 19.58 -1.87
C GLY A 144 19.04 18.28 -2.65
N ARG A 145 19.28 18.31 -3.97
CA ARG A 145 18.99 17.21 -4.93
C ARG A 145 19.50 15.84 -4.47
N GLY A 146 20.80 15.72 -4.15
CA GLY A 146 21.41 14.44 -3.79
C GLY A 146 20.87 13.84 -2.49
N ARG A 147 20.76 14.65 -1.43
CA ARG A 147 20.18 14.22 -0.15
C ARG A 147 18.69 13.88 -0.29
N GLY A 148 17.95 14.64 -1.09
CA GLY A 148 16.55 14.36 -1.39
C GLY A 148 16.36 13.03 -2.10
N LEU A 149 17.20 12.75 -3.11
CA LEU A 149 17.19 11.47 -3.81
C LEU A 149 17.55 10.31 -2.87
N ALA A 150 18.53 10.48 -1.99
CA ALA A 150 18.89 9.47 -0.98
C ALA A 150 17.71 9.14 -0.03
N ILE A 151 16.98 10.16 0.43
CA ILE A 151 15.75 9.97 1.22
C ILE A 151 14.66 9.25 0.42
N GLY A 152 14.49 9.61 -0.85
CA GLY A 152 13.55 8.95 -1.76
C GLY A 152 13.86 7.47 -1.96
N ILE A 153 15.12 7.13 -2.26
CA ILE A 153 15.58 5.75 -2.42
C ILE A 153 15.38 4.98 -1.11
N ALA A 154 15.77 5.56 0.02
CA ALA A 154 15.57 4.94 1.33
C ALA A 154 14.09 4.66 1.65
N TYR A 155 13.20 5.58 1.28
CA TYR A 155 11.76 5.40 1.42
C TYR A 155 11.24 4.25 0.56
N GLY A 156 11.60 4.22 -0.72
CA GLY A 156 11.17 3.15 -1.64
C GLY A 156 11.77 1.78 -1.29
N ALA A 157 13.00 1.75 -0.79
CA ALA A 157 13.65 0.53 -0.31
C ALA A 157 13.33 0.23 1.16
N SER A 158 12.43 0.97 1.81
CA SER A 158 12.11 0.74 3.22
C SER A 158 11.41 -0.61 3.42
N TRP A 159 11.72 -1.27 4.54
CA TRP A 159 11.16 -2.59 4.85
C TRP A 159 9.63 -2.59 4.88
N GLY A 160 9.00 -1.54 5.41
CA GLY A 160 7.55 -1.43 5.49
C GLY A 160 6.88 -1.39 4.12
N VAL A 161 7.48 -0.71 3.13
CA VAL A 161 6.97 -0.71 1.75
C VAL A 161 7.23 -2.05 1.08
N GLN A 162 8.44 -2.61 1.21
CA GLN A 162 8.77 -3.90 0.59
C GLN A 162 7.87 -5.04 1.08
N ARG A 163 7.59 -5.10 2.39
CA ARG A 163 6.72 -6.13 2.97
C ARG A 163 5.26 -5.99 2.54
N ALA A 164 4.77 -4.76 2.36
CA ALA A 164 3.43 -4.54 1.81
C ALA A 164 3.33 -4.90 0.31
N VAL A 165 4.38 -4.69 -0.48
CA VAL A 165 4.44 -5.10 -1.89
C VAL A 165 4.53 -6.63 -2.05
N ASP A 166 5.26 -7.28 -1.15
CA ASP A 166 5.42 -8.74 -1.10
C ASP A 166 4.12 -9.46 -0.68
N PHE A 167 3.32 -8.76 0.12
CA PHE A 167 2.01 -9.21 0.55
C PHE A 167 0.92 -8.98 -0.52
N ASP A 168 -0.25 -9.56 -0.28
CA ASP A 168 -1.40 -9.43 -1.17
C ASP A 168 -1.96 -7.99 -1.19
N PHE A 169 -2.91 -7.72 -2.08
CA PHE A 169 -3.52 -6.40 -2.22
C PHE A 169 -4.24 -5.97 -0.94
N HIS A 170 -4.00 -4.73 -0.49
CA HIS A 170 -4.69 -4.10 0.64
C HIS A 170 -5.05 -2.66 0.33
N GLU A 171 -6.21 -2.22 0.78
CA GLU A 171 -6.76 -0.86 0.69
C GLU A 171 -5.80 0.23 1.21
N ILE A 172 -4.92 -0.11 2.15
CA ILE A 172 -3.90 0.81 2.67
C ILE A 172 -2.94 1.32 1.59
N CYS A 173 -2.88 0.68 0.40
CA CYS A 173 -2.15 1.20 -0.74
C CYS A 173 -2.62 2.60 -1.18
N PHE A 174 -3.88 2.97 -0.91
CA PHE A 174 -4.39 4.33 -1.11
C PHE A 174 -3.95 5.32 -0.02
N ALA A 175 -3.84 4.87 1.23
CA ALA A 175 -3.42 5.74 2.35
C ALA A 175 -1.99 6.23 2.17
N VAL A 176 -1.08 5.37 1.69
CA VAL A 176 0.35 5.68 1.58
C VAL A 176 0.64 6.92 0.70
N PRO A 177 0.15 7.05 -0.55
CA PRO A 177 0.31 8.27 -1.34
C PRO A 177 -0.46 9.47 -0.77
N LEU A 178 -1.68 9.27 -0.24
CA LEU A 178 -2.46 10.36 0.37
C LEU A 178 -1.71 10.99 1.55
N LEU A 179 -1.16 10.18 2.45
CA LEU A 179 -0.32 10.62 3.56
C LEU A 179 0.94 11.33 3.06
N ALA A 180 1.61 10.79 2.05
CA ALA A 180 2.84 11.37 1.53
C ALA A 180 2.60 12.77 0.90
N PHE A 181 1.54 12.93 0.09
CA PHE A 181 1.16 14.23 -0.46
C PHE A 181 0.64 15.20 0.60
N CYS A 182 -0.16 14.71 1.56
CA CYS A 182 -0.65 15.50 2.68
C CYS A 182 0.52 16.09 3.48
N LEU A 183 1.46 15.25 3.90
CA LEU A 183 2.59 15.67 4.72
C LEU A 183 3.62 16.51 3.92
N GLU A 184 3.80 16.30 2.62
CA GLU A 184 4.50 17.29 1.78
C GLU A 184 3.79 18.65 1.86
N ALA A 185 2.46 18.68 1.73
CA ALA A 185 1.71 19.94 1.79
C ALA A 185 1.84 20.61 3.18
N VAL A 186 1.83 19.84 4.27
CA VAL A 186 2.11 20.34 5.63
C VAL A 186 3.52 20.96 5.72
N LEU A 187 4.54 20.29 5.17
CA LEU A 187 5.91 20.80 5.16
C LEU A 187 6.10 22.06 4.31
N ARG A 188 5.21 22.27 3.34
CA ARG A 188 5.19 23.45 2.47
C ARG A 188 4.19 24.51 2.94
N GLU A 189 3.58 24.31 4.11
CA GLU A 189 2.58 25.21 4.69
C GLU A 189 1.37 25.44 3.76
N ARG A 190 1.08 24.47 2.89
CA ARG A 190 -0.07 24.47 1.98
C ARG A 190 -1.26 23.80 2.66
N TRP A 191 -1.78 24.45 3.70
CA TRP A 191 -2.75 23.89 4.63
C TRP A 191 -4.00 23.31 3.94
N TYR A 192 -4.60 24.03 3.00
CA TYR A 192 -5.77 23.54 2.25
C TYR A 192 -5.48 22.26 1.48
N ALA A 193 -4.34 22.19 0.79
CA ALA A 193 -3.93 20.98 0.08
C ALA A 193 -3.67 19.82 1.04
N ALA A 194 -3.07 20.09 2.20
CA ALA A 194 -2.87 19.08 3.23
C ALA A 194 -4.20 18.49 3.71
N MET A 195 -5.19 19.34 4.00
CA MET A 195 -6.50 18.91 4.47
C MET A 195 -7.29 18.17 3.38
N LEU A 196 -7.22 18.62 2.12
CA LEU A 196 -7.82 17.93 0.97
C LEU A 196 -7.21 16.54 0.73
N CYS A 197 -5.90 16.38 0.95
CA CYS A 197 -5.26 15.06 0.89
C CYS A 197 -5.57 14.19 2.11
N ALA A 198 -5.79 14.79 3.28
CA ALA A 198 -6.09 14.06 4.52
C ALA A 198 -7.53 13.54 4.57
N ALA A 199 -8.52 14.38 4.22
CA ALA A 199 -9.93 14.02 4.29
C ALA A 199 -10.31 12.65 3.68
N PRO A 200 -9.86 12.27 2.47
CA PRO A 200 -10.22 10.98 1.88
C PRO A 200 -9.62 9.76 2.58
N LEU A 201 -8.68 9.93 3.53
CA LEU A 201 -8.17 8.81 4.33
C LEU A 201 -9.28 8.08 5.09
N VAL A 202 -10.36 8.77 5.50
CA VAL A 202 -11.51 8.15 6.19
C VAL A 202 -12.25 7.12 5.34
N LEU A 203 -12.04 7.14 4.02
CA LEU A 203 -12.62 6.18 3.07
C LEU A 203 -11.68 5.01 2.78
N VAL A 204 -10.44 5.07 3.27
CA VAL A 204 -9.45 4.01 3.07
C VAL A 204 -9.71 2.87 4.03
N LYS A 205 -9.79 3.17 5.33
CA LYS A 205 -9.99 2.18 6.39
C LYS A 205 -10.64 2.87 7.58
N GLU A 206 -11.45 2.13 8.34
CA GLU A 206 -12.24 2.64 9.47
C GLU A 206 -11.42 3.35 10.55
N ASP A 207 -10.18 2.96 10.77
CA ASP A 207 -9.28 3.52 11.79
C ASP A 207 -8.53 4.79 11.31
N MET A 208 -8.51 5.06 10.00
CA MET A 208 -7.76 6.17 9.43
C MET A 208 -8.33 7.55 9.76
N GLY A 209 -9.58 7.64 10.24
CA GLY A 209 -10.13 8.89 10.78
C GLY A 209 -9.38 9.41 12.00
N ALA A 210 -8.82 8.53 12.83
CA ALA A 210 -7.91 8.94 13.90
C ALA A 210 -6.60 9.54 13.35
N THR A 211 -6.07 9.01 12.26
CA THR A 211 -4.92 9.58 11.54
C THR A 211 -5.24 10.97 10.95
N VAL A 212 -6.44 11.16 10.40
CA VAL A 212 -6.94 12.47 9.95
C VAL A 212 -6.97 13.47 11.10
N ALA A 213 -7.42 13.05 12.28
CA ALA A 213 -7.42 13.90 13.45
C ALA A 213 -6.00 14.24 13.93
N ALA A 214 -5.07 13.29 13.90
CA ALA A 214 -3.67 13.56 14.22
C ALA A 214 -3.04 14.57 13.24
N ILE A 215 -3.38 14.51 11.94
CA ILE A 215 -2.95 15.50 10.95
C ILE A 215 -3.52 16.89 11.28
N GLY A 216 -4.80 16.97 11.63
CA GLY A 216 -5.43 18.23 12.07
C GLY A 216 -4.71 18.83 13.29
N ALA A 217 -4.39 18.01 14.29
CA ALA A 217 -3.63 18.43 15.48
C ALA A 217 -2.23 18.96 15.11
N VAL A 218 -1.53 18.29 14.19
CA VAL A 218 -0.23 18.76 13.69
C VAL A 218 -0.35 20.12 12.99
N ILE A 219 -1.41 20.35 12.21
CA ILE A 219 -1.65 21.64 11.56
C ILE A 219 -1.88 22.72 12.64
N VAL A 220 -2.72 22.46 13.65
CA VAL A 220 -2.96 23.38 14.78
C VAL A 220 -1.65 23.73 15.51
N ILE A 221 -0.82 22.73 15.82
CA ILE A 221 0.48 22.94 16.49
C ILE A 221 1.38 23.85 15.63
N ARG A 222 1.41 23.64 14.31
CA ARG A 222 2.24 24.45 13.40
C ARG A 222 1.70 25.87 13.22
N THR A 223 0.39 26.08 13.25
CA THR A 223 -0.21 27.41 13.08
C THR A 223 -0.38 28.18 14.38
N TRP A 224 -0.19 27.54 15.54
CA TRP A 224 -0.41 28.12 16.87
C TRP A 224 0.24 29.49 17.07
N ARG A 225 1.52 29.64 16.71
CA ARG A 225 2.24 30.92 16.88
C ARG A 225 1.77 32.00 15.92
N THR A 226 1.38 31.61 14.71
CA THR A 226 0.92 32.54 13.68
C THR A 226 -0.53 32.99 13.85
N HIS A 227 -1.28 32.38 14.79
CA HIS A 227 -2.70 32.66 15.04
C HIS A 227 -3.52 32.77 13.74
N SER A 228 -3.32 31.83 12.81
CA SER A 228 -4.03 31.85 11.52
C SER A 228 -5.53 31.66 11.74
N VAL A 229 -6.26 32.77 11.80
CA VAL A 229 -7.68 32.88 12.15
C VAL A 229 -8.57 31.98 11.27
N ARG A 230 -8.15 31.71 10.03
CA ARG A 230 -8.89 30.86 9.08
C ARG A 230 -8.49 29.38 9.11
N ILE A 231 -7.22 29.07 9.37
CA ILE A 231 -6.70 27.70 9.25
C ILE A 231 -6.94 26.89 10.51
N THR A 232 -6.74 27.49 11.68
CA THR A 232 -6.89 26.78 12.95
C THR A 232 -8.31 26.21 13.15
N PRO A 233 -9.40 26.97 12.91
CA PRO A 233 -10.75 26.41 13.01
C PRO A 233 -11.00 25.28 11.99
N LEU A 234 -10.48 25.40 10.77
CA LEU A 234 -10.64 24.37 9.74
C LEU A 234 -9.87 23.09 10.09
N ALA A 235 -8.68 23.22 10.68
CA ALA A 235 -7.91 22.09 11.19
C ALA A 235 -8.60 21.39 12.37
N ILE A 236 -9.22 22.15 13.28
CA ILE A 236 -10.07 21.60 14.35
C ILE A 236 -11.30 20.89 13.74
N GLY A 237 -11.93 21.49 12.74
CA GLY A 237 -13.02 20.85 11.99
C GLY A 237 -12.59 19.53 11.35
N LEU A 238 -11.38 19.46 10.80
CA LEU A 238 -10.79 18.22 10.27
C LEU A 238 -10.59 17.16 11.38
N MET A 239 -10.20 17.58 12.59
CA MET A 239 -10.07 16.67 13.73
C MET A 239 -11.40 16.04 14.10
N VAL A 240 -12.44 16.88 14.27
CA VAL A 240 -13.79 16.43 14.58
C VAL A 240 -14.31 15.52 13.48
N PHE A 241 -14.13 15.90 12.21
CA PHE A 241 -14.50 15.08 11.06
C PHE A 241 -13.86 13.69 11.10
N GLY A 242 -12.54 13.62 11.32
CA GLY A 242 -11.83 12.35 11.40
C GLY A 242 -12.35 11.43 12.51
N VAL A 243 -12.52 11.97 13.72
CA VAL A 243 -13.05 11.21 14.87
C VAL A 243 -14.48 10.72 14.60
N LEU A 244 -15.36 11.60 14.12
CA LEU A 244 -16.75 11.25 13.83
C LEU A 244 -16.85 10.24 12.69
N ALA A 245 -16.01 10.32 11.66
CA ALA A 245 -15.99 9.37 10.56
C ALA A 245 -15.59 7.96 11.03
N SER A 246 -14.54 7.84 11.86
CA SER A 246 -14.17 6.56 12.46
C SER A 246 -15.26 6.02 13.39
N ALA A 247 -15.86 6.88 14.21
CA ALA A 247 -16.96 6.48 15.09
C ALA A 247 -18.19 6.00 14.30
N LEU A 248 -18.52 6.67 13.19
CA LEU A 248 -19.61 6.26 12.31
C LEU A 248 -19.31 4.94 11.61
N ALA A 249 -18.09 4.76 11.09
CA ALA A 249 -17.68 3.53 10.43
C ALA A 249 -17.76 2.33 11.40
N LEU A 250 -17.18 2.46 12.59
CA LEU A 250 -17.10 1.40 13.59
C LEU A 250 -18.43 1.13 14.31
N GLY A 251 -19.20 2.18 14.61
CA GLY A 251 -20.40 2.10 15.44
C GLY A 251 -21.70 1.93 14.67
N VAL A 252 -21.72 2.24 13.37
CA VAL A 252 -22.95 2.23 12.57
C VAL A 252 -22.78 1.46 11.26
N ILE A 253 -21.79 1.81 10.45
CA ILE A 253 -21.67 1.24 9.09
C ILE A 253 -21.33 -0.24 9.17
N ILE A 254 -20.21 -0.60 9.80
CA ILE A 254 -19.76 -1.99 9.89
C ILE A 254 -20.82 -2.88 10.58
N PRO A 255 -21.35 -2.52 11.78
CA PRO A 255 -22.45 -3.27 12.41
C PRO A 255 -23.71 -3.39 11.55
N GLY A 256 -24.00 -2.39 10.72
CA GLY A 256 -25.16 -2.39 9.83
C GLY A 256 -25.05 -3.40 8.68
N PHE A 257 -23.83 -3.81 8.31
CA PHE A 257 -23.57 -4.71 7.18
C PHE A 257 -23.19 -6.13 7.57
N ASN A 258 -22.81 -6.40 8.82
CA ASN A 258 -22.29 -7.72 9.22
C ASN A 258 -23.30 -8.66 9.89
N GLY A 259 -24.55 -8.23 10.06
CA GLY A 259 -25.64 -9.04 10.62
C GLY A 259 -25.50 -9.40 12.10
N THR A 260 -24.31 -9.29 12.70
CA THR A 260 -24.04 -9.52 14.13
C THR A 260 -24.30 -8.29 14.99
N GLY A 261 -24.35 -7.10 14.37
CA GLY A 261 -24.58 -5.83 15.07
C GLY A 261 -23.39 -5.36 15.91
N SER A 262 -22.19 -5.92 15.71
CA SER A 262 -20.97 -5.56 16.44
C SER A 262 -19.74 -5.64 15.54
N TYR A 263 -18.74 -4.77 15.70
CA TYR A 263 -17.50 -4.87 14.91
C TYR A 263 -16.62 -6.01 15.42
N ASP A 264 -16.43 -7.06 14.61
CA ASP A 264 -15.79 -8.33 15.01
C ASP A 264 -14.38 -8.16 15.60
N TYR A 265 -13.63 -7.13 15.17
CA TYR A 265 -12.30 -6.85 15.70
C TYR A 265 -12.31 -6.28 17.13
N TRP A 266 -13.46 -5.84 17.68
CA TRP A 266 -13.56 -5.51 19.11
C TRP A 266 -13.25 -6.72 19.97
N ASN A 267 -13.54 -7.95 19.51
CA ASN A 267 -13.19 -9.17 20.23
C ASN A 267 -11.67 -9.39 20.32
N LYS A 268 -10.89 -8.75 19.44
CA LYS A 268 -9.42 -8.72 19.51
C LYS A 268 -8.86 -7.63 20.43
N VAL A 269 -9.71 -6.69 20.87
CA VAL A 269 -9.37 -5.58 21.80
C VAL A 269 -9.87 -5.89 23.20
N GLY A 270 -11.09 -6.40 23.34
CA GLY A 270 -11.62 -6.96 24.57
C GLY A 270 -11.40 -8.46 24.55
N GLY A 271 -10.24 -8.92 25.02
CA GLY A 271 -9.88 -10.34 25.05
C GLY A 271 -11.06 -11.20 25.47
N GLY A 272 -11.61 -11.96 24.52
CA GLY A 272 -12.63 -12.95 24.82
C GLY A 272 -12.05 -13.96 25.79
N GLY A 273 -12.44 -13.88 27.06
CA GLY A 273 -12.14 -14.80 28.16
C GLY A 273 -10.66 -15.18 28.32
N ASP A 274 -10.03 -14.74 29.42
CA ASP A 274 -8.70 -15.16 29.92
C ASP A 274 -7.41 -14.58 29.33
N GLN A 275 -7.42 -13.75 28.29
CA GLN A 275 -6.18 -13.10 27.79
C GLN A 275 -6.07 -11.62 28.17
N THR A 276 -5.67 -11.34 29.42
CA THR A 276 -5.11 -10.04 29.82
C THR A 276 -3.63 -9.96 29.43
N GLY A 277 -3.34 -10.08 28.14
CA GLY A 277 -1.98 -10.06 27.61
C GLY A 277 -1.40 -8.64 27.62
N THR A 278 -0.69 -8.25 28.67
CA THR A 278 0.17 -7.06 28.60
C THR A 278 1.30 -7.34 27.61
N ILE A 279 1.35 -6.58 26.52
CA ILE A 279 2.40 -6.73 25.50
C ILE A 279 3.76 -6.47 26.16
N PRO A 280 4.74 -7.39 26.06
CA PRO A 280 6.03 -7.21 26.71
C PRO A 280 6.69 -5.91 26.27
N PHE A 281 7.18 -5.11 27.23
CA PHE A 281 7.87 -3.85 26.94
C PHE A 281 9.03 -4.03 25.94
N GLY A 282 9.73 -5.17 26.01
CA GLY A 282 10.78 -5.51 25.05
C GLY A 282 10.30 -5.60 23.60
N THR A 283 9.08 -6.07 23.35
CA THR A 283 8.47 -6.14 22.01
C THR A 283 8.15 -4.74 21.49
N VAL A 284 7.56 -3.90 22.35
CA VAL A 284 7.27 -2.50 22.03
C VAL A 284 8.55 -1.75 21.67
N LEU A 285 9.55 -1.81 22.54
CA LEU A 285 10.81 -1.10 22.36
C LEU A 285 11.52 -1.58 21.09
N ARG A 286 11.59 -2.89 20.86
CA ARG A 286 12.19 -3.47 19.65
C ARG A 286 11.49 -2.99 18.39
N THR A 287 10.16 -2.98 18.38
CA THR A 287 9.37 -2.55 17.23
C THR A 287 9.57 -1.06 16.93
N LEU A 288 9.51 -0.21 17.96
CA LEU A 288 9.74 1.24 17.79
C LEU A 288 11.17 1.54 17.35
N LEU A 289 12.17 0.85 17.92
CA LEU A 289 13.56 0.98 17.48
C LEU A 289 13.73 0.47 16.04
N TRP A 290 13.09 -0.62 15.66
CA TRP A 290 13.14 -1.13 14.29
C TRP A 290 12.47 -0.19 13.28
N ILE A 291 11.38 0.47 13.69
CA ILE A 291 10.74 1.50 12.88
C ILE A 291 11.67 2.71 12.78
N LEU A 292 12.24 3.22 13.87
CA LEU A 292 12.88 4.55 13.89
C LEU A 292 14.38 4.55 13.63
N LEU A 293 15.12 3.53 14.05
CA LEU A 293 16.59 3.52 13.98
C LEU A 293 17.09 3.33 12.54
N PRO A 294 16.76 2.24 11.81
CA PRO A 294 17.25 2.07 10.45
C PRO A 294 16.63 3.04 9.44
N THR A 295 15.42 3.56 9.70
CA THR A 295 14.73 4.47 8.77
C THR A 295 14.97 5.95 9.05
N THR A 296 15.30 6.33 10.29
CA THR A 296 15.43 7.76 10.66
C THR A 296 16.64 8.11 11.50
N GLY A 297 17.44 7.13 11.94
CA GLY A 297 18.51 7.37 12.91
C GLY A 297 18.01 8.04 14.19
N LEU A 298 16.75 7.80 14.57
CA LEU A 298 16.05 8.46 15.68
C LEU A 298 15.85 9.97 15.53
N LEU A 299 16.29 10.60 14.43
CA LEU A 299 16.19 12.06 14.27
C LEU A 299 14.74 12.52 14.05
N ALA A 300 13.88 11.65 13.51
CA ALA A 300 12.46 11.95 13.29
C ALA A 300 11.70 12.28 14.60
N LEU A 301 12.20 11.84 15.76
CA LEU A 301 11.64 12.20 17.09
C LEU A 301 11.62 13.71 17.35
N ARG A 302 12.43 14.50 16.61
CA ARG A 302 12.45 15.97 16.70
C ARG A 302 11.36 16.64 15.88
N SER A 303 10.55 15.88 15.14
CA SER A 303 9.49 16.41 14.29
C SER A 303 8.11 16.20 14.92
N PRO A 304 7.25 17.24 14.96
CA PRO A 304 5.86 17.08 15.36
C PRO A 304 5.06 16.22 14.35
N LEU A 305 5.57 15.96 13.14
CA LEU A 305 4.88 15.08 12.19
C LEU A 305 4.75 13.64 12.69
N LEU A 306 5.61 13.22 13.63
CA LEU A 306 5.55 11.87 14.20
C LEU A 306 4.25 11.62 14.98
N LEU A 307 3.54 12.68 15.41
CA LEU A 307 2.20 12.55 16.00
C LEU A 307 1.20 11.85 15.07
N VAL A 308 1.39 11.96 13.74
CA VAL A 308 0.54 11.27 12.75
C VAL A 308 0.71 9.75 12.78
N ALA A 309 1.85 9.25 13.28
CA ALA A 309 2.05 7.82 13.50
C ALA A 309 1.34 7.34 14.79
N GLY A 310 0.92 8.26 15.66
CA GLY A 310 0.34 7.98 16.96
C GLY A 310 -0.87 7.05 16.91
N PRO A 311 -1.90 7.30 16.09
CA PRO A 311 -3.07 6.44 16.00
C PRO A 311 -2.74 4.99 15.58
N THR A 312 -1.96 4.82 14.51
CA THR A 312 -1.57 3.49 14.03
C THR A 312 -0.70 2.75 15.05
N LEU A 313 0.20 3.44 15.76
CA LEU A 313 0.97 2.82 16.85
C LEU A 313 0.08 2.52 18.06
N GLY A 314 -0.83 3.43 18.41
CA GLY A 314 -1.81 3.30 19.48
C GLY A 314 -2.67 2.06 19.33
N TRP A 315 -3.15 1.78 18.12
CA TRP A 315 -3.89 0.55 17.84
C TRP A 315 -3.11 -0.72 18.16
N ARG A 316 -1.79 -0.73 17.87
CA ARG A 316 -0.92 -1.87 18.23
C ARG A 316 -0.89 -2.07 19.75
N PHE A 317 -0.91 -0.99 20.54
CA PHE A 317 -0.98 -1.07 22.00
C PHE A 317 -2.31 -1.58 22.53
N LEU A 318 -3.41 -1.35 21.80
CA LEU A 318 -4.74 -1.82 22.20
C LEU A 318 -5.04 -3.25 21.72
N SER A 319 -4.37 -3.73 20.68
CA SER A 319 -4.62 -5.05 20.11
C SER A 319 -3.64 -6.10 20.60
N HIS A 320 -4.16 -7.26 21.00
CA HIS A 320 -3.37 -8.41 21.48
C HIS A 320 -2.95 -9.37 20.35
N ASP A 321 -3.03 -8.94 19.09
CA ASP A 321 -2.62 -9.75 17.93
C ASP A 321 -1.13 -9.55 17.64
N ASP A 322 -0.33 -10.61 17.77
CA ASP A 322 1.13 -10.60 17.58
C ASP A 322 1.53 -10.12 16.17
N HIS A 323 0.68 -10.31 15.16
CA HIS A 323 0.94 -9.91 13.78
C HIS A 323 1.08 -8.38 13.62
N TYR A 324 0.49 -7.58 14.53
CA TYR A 324 0.60 -6.12 14.49
C TYR A 324 1.94 -5.59 15.03
N TRP A 325 2.68 -6.42 15.77
CA TRP A 325 3.98 -6.08 16.37
C TRP A 325 5.16 -6.59 15.55
N GLY A 326 4.94 -7.58 14.68
CA GLY A 326 5.94 -8.11 13.78
C GLY A 326 6.44 -7.11 12.73
N THR A 327 7.55 -7.47 12.09
CA THR A 327 8.08 -6.78 10.91
C THR A 327 7.58 -7.35 9.59
N ASP A 328 6.79 -8.42 9.67
CA ASP A 328 6.13 -9.04 8.54
C ASP A 328 4.82 -8.30 8.21
N TRP A 329 4.21 -8.62 7.08
CA TRP A 329 2.93 -8.03 6.64
C TRP A 329 2.97 -6.55 6.25
N HIS A 330 1.80 -6.00 5.95
CA HIS A 330 1.62 -4.70 5.33
C HIS A 330 1.44 -3.54 6.34
N TYR A 331 1.23 -3.82 7.64
CA TYR A 331 0.79 -2.86 8.67
C TYR A 331 1.72 -1.66 8.88
N SER A 332 2.98 -1.77 8.50
CA SER A 332 3.97 -0.70 8.69
C SER A 332 4.10 0.23 7.47
N ALA A 333 3.46 -0.09 6.34
CA ALA A 333 3.56 0.73 5.13
C ALA A 333 2.99 2.14 5.31
N VAL A 334 1.88 2.28 6.04
CA VAL A 334 1.26 3.60 6.35
C VAL A 334 2.14 4.48 7.24
N LEU A 335 3.03 3.87 8.04
CA LEU A 335 3.98 4.59 8.89
C LEU A 335 5.17 5.15 8.09
N MET A 336 5.56 4.49 6.99
CA MET A 336 6.73 4.86 6.20
C MET A 336 6.68 6.32 5.69
N PRO A 337 5.62 6.81 5.02
CA PRO A 337 5.58 8.21 4.58
C PRO A 337 5.65 9.18 5.77
N VAL A 338 5.08 8.82 6.92
CA VAL A 338 5.11 9.64 8.15
C VAL A 338 6.53 9.76 8.69
N VAL A 339 7.22 8.64 8.92
CA VAL A 339 8.57 8.65 9.55
C VAL A 339 9.62 9.27 8.63
N PHE A 340 9.54 9.06 7.32
CA PHE A 340 10.48 9.67 6.35
C PHE A 340 10.24 11.18 6.17
N LEU A 341 9.00 11.64 6.22
CA LEU A 341 8.70 13.08 6.16
C LEU A 341 8.99 13.76 7.51
N ALA A 342 8.80 13.07 8.63
CA ALA A 342 9.26 13.50 9.95
C ALA A 342 10.79 13.61 10.01
N LEU A 343 11.52 12.64 9.44
CA LEU A 343 12.97 12.72 9.27
C LEU A 343 13.38 13.93 8.43
N THR A 344 12.76 14.11 7.27
CA THR A 344 13.06 15.21 6.35
C THR A 344 12.88 16.58 7.01
N ASP A 345 11.80 16.71 7.77
CA ASP A 345 11.47 17.88 8.57
C ASP A 345 12.50 18.12 9.69
N ALA A 346 12.84 17.08 10.45
CA ALA A 346 13.85 17.16 11.51
C ALA A 346 15.25 17.49 10.95
N LEU A 347 15.61 16.97 9.78
CA LEU A 347 16.85 17.29 9.07
C LEU A 347 16.89 18.78 8.68
N ALA A 348 15.79 19.33 8.17
CA ALA A 348 15.71 20.74 7.80
C ALA A 348 15.89 21.66 9.02
N ARG A 349 15.21 21.38 10.14
CA ARG A 349 15.29 22.18 11.38
C ARG A 349 16.65 22.09 12.06
N THR A 350 17.35 20.98 11.90
CA THR A 350 18.63 20.71 12.55
C THR A 350 19.79 21.48 11.91
N ARG A 351 19.63 22.01 10.68
CA ARG A 351 20.66 22.77 9.96
C ARG A 351 21.20 23.97 10.72
N ASP A 352 20.32 24.64 11.45
CA ASP A 352 20.60 25.87 12.19
C ASP A 352 20.81 25.60 13.70
N SER A 353 21.03 24.33 14.07
CA SER A 353 21.29 23.92 15.46
C SER A 353 22.61 24.52 15.97
N ARG A 354 22.59 25.03 17.20
CA ARG A 354 23.81 25.48 17.92
C ARG A 354 24.78 24.32 18.26
N ARG A 355 24.30 23.08 18.22
CA ARG A 355 25.10 21.87 18.52
C ARG A 355 25.78 21.36 17.26
N ALA A 356 27.09 21.59 17.11
CA ALA A 356 27.86 21.23 15.92
C ALA A 356 27.81 19.73 15.57
N TRP A 357 27.84 18.85 16.57
CA TRP A 357 27.74 17.40 16.36
C TRP A 357 26.40 17.01 15.71
N LEU A 358 25.31 17.68 16.07
CA LEU A 358 23.98 17.40 15.54
C LEU A 358 23.86 17.86 14.08
N VAL A 359 24.48 18.98 13.74
CA VAL A 359 24.60 19.45 12.34
C VAL A 359 25.41 18.44 11.53
N SER A 360 26.57 18.00 12.02
CA SER A 360 27.40 17.00 11.35
C SER A 360 26.64 15.69 11.12
N TYR A 361 25.98 15.19 12.17
CA TYR A 361 25.12 14.00 12.11
C TYR A 361 24.02 14.14 11.04
N SER A 362 23.26 15.24 11.07
CA SER A 362 22.17 15.48 10.10
C SER A 362 22.65 15.58 8.64
N ARG A 363 23.89 16.02 8.40
CA ARG A 363 24.45 16.13 7.05
C ARG A 363 24.70 14.78 6.40
N GLN A 364 25.09 13.78 7.20
CA GLN A 364 25.43 12.42 6.76
C GLN A 364 24.23 11.47 6.80
N LEU A 365 23.25 11.77 7.64
CA LEU A 365 22.12 10.87 7.90
C LEU A 365 21.32 10.44 6.64
N PRO A 366 21.03 11.30 5.64
CA PRO A 366 20.38 10.85 4.41
C PRO A 366 21.11 9.72 3.68
N ALA A 367 22.45 9.79 3.61
CA ALA A 367 23.27 8.76 2.99
C ALA A 367 23.31 7.49 3.87
N ALA A 368 23.41 7.65 5.20
CA ALA A 368 23.42 6.53 6.12
C ALA A 368 22.10 5.74 6.11
N VAL A 369 20.95 6.43 6.13
CA VAL A 369 19.63 5.81 6.05
C VAL A 369 19.41 5.14 4.69
N CYS A 370 19.88 5.77 3.59
CA CYS A 370 19.87 5.14 2.26
C CYS A 370 20.73 3.87 2.22
N GLY A 371 21.95 3.92 2.77
CA GLY A 371 22.82 2.76 2.88
C GLY A 371 22.20 1.64 3.71
N ALA A 372 21.59 1.97 4.85
CA ALA A 372 20.89 1.01 5.69
C ALA A 372 19.68 0.37 4.98
N ALA A 373 18.86 1.15 4.28
CA ALA A 373 17.72 0.62 3.52
C ALA A 373 18.16 -0.31 2.39
N LEU A 374 19.21 0.05 1.64
CA LEU A 374 19.77 -0.79 0.58
C LEU A 374 20.44 -2.06 1.14
N ALA A 375 21.16 -1.96 2.26
CA ALA A 375 21.77 -3.12 2.92
C ALA A 375 20.70 -4.07 3.45
N LEU A 376 19.67 -3.56 4.14
CA LEU A 376 18.54 -4.36 4.61
C LEU A 376 17.78 -5.00 3.44
N SER A 377 17.78 -4.38 2.26
CA SER A 377 17.12 -4.93 1.08
C SER A 377 17.62 -6.32 0.71
N SER A 378 18.86 -6.70 1.05
CA SER A 378 19.37 -8.06 0.80
C SER A 378 18.68 -9.15 1.61
N ALA A 379 17.99 -8.78 2.69
CA ALA A 379 17.18 -9.66 3.53
C ALA A 379 15.67 -9.42 3.35
N LEU A 380 15.28 -8.64 2.34
CA LEU A 380 13.90 -8.24 2.08
C LEU A 380 13.46 -8.63 0.67
N PRO A 381 12.16 -8.59 0.38
CA PRO A 381 11.58 -9.09 -0.87
C PRO A 381 12.18 -8.55 -2.17
N LEU A 382 12.67 -7.32 -2.22
CA LEU A 382 13.32 -6.80 -3.43
C LEU A 382 14.58 -7.59 -3.83
N TYR A 383 15.24 -8.26 -2.88
CA TYR A 383 16.37 -9.14 -3.18
C TYR A 383 15.99 -10.28 -4.12
N ASP A 384 14.75 -10.76 -4.06
CA ASP A 384 14.31 -11.85 -4.93
C ASP A 384 14.36 -11.47 -6.41
N LEU A 385 14.26 -10.19 -6.76
CA LEU A 385 14.42 -9.72 -8.15
C LEU A 385 15.85 -9.93 -8.70
N THR A 386 16.83 -10.19 -7.83
CA THR A 386 18.20 -10.55 -8.28
C THR A 386 18.34 -12.04 -8.60
N LYS A 387 17.35 -12.86 -8.20
CA LYS A 387 17.38 -14.32 -8.36
C LYS A 387 16.65 -14.72 -9.64
N GLU A 388 17.32 -15.49 -10.50
CA GLU A 388 16.72 -16.00 -11.73
C GLU A 388 15.42 -16.80 -11.48
N ALA A 389 15.39 -17.57 -10.39
CA ALA A 389 14.24 -18.38 -9.98
C ALA A 389 12.94 -17.56 -9.79
N THR A 390 13.04 -16.25 -9.54
CA THR A 390 11.88 -15.37 -9.37
C THR A 390 11.10 -15.21 -10.68
N TYR A 391 11.78 -15.21 -11.82
CA TYR A 391 11.19 -14.99 -13.13
C TYR A 391 10.71 -16.29 -13.81
N ARG A 392 11.14 -17.44 -13.30
CA ARG A 392 10.79 -18.76 -13.84
C ARG A 392 9.50 -19.28 -13.20
N LYS A 393 8.53 -19.65 -14.03
CA LYS A 393 7.29 -20.31 -13.59
C LYS A 393 7.50 -21.83 -13.50
N PRO A 394 7.41 -22.44 -12.30
CA PRO A 394 7.63 -23.87 -12.11
C PRO A 394 6.67 -24.73 -12.97
N PRO A 395 7.10 -25.92 -13.45
CA PRO A 395 6.24 -26.83 -14.18
C PRO A 395 5.00 -27.28 -13.38
N GLU A 396 5.15 -27.49 -12.08
CA GLU A 396 4.07 -27.84 -11.14
C GLU A 396 2.95 -26.80 -11.15
N VAL A 397 3.30 -25.51 -11.09
CA VAL A 397 2.32 -24.41 -11.15
C VAL A 397 1.55 -24.43 -12.48
N ARG A 398 2.20 -24.78 -13.60
CA ARG A 398 1.51 -24.92 -14.90
C ARG A 398 0.58 -26.14 -14.92
N ALA A 399 0.90 -27.21 -14.19
CA ALA A 399 0.02 -28.36 -14.05
C ALA A 399 -1.21 -27.99 -13.20
N VAL A 400 -1.00 -27.29 -12.07
CA VAL A 400 -2.08 -26.80 -11.20
C VAL A 400 -3.03 -25.86 -11.95
N GLU A 401 -2.51 -24.87 -12.68
CA GLU A 401 -3.36 -23.97 -13.47
C GLU A 401 -4.12 -24.69 -14.59
N ARG A 402 -3.54 -25.72 -15.21
CA ARG A 402 -4.26 -26.57 -16.17
C ARG A 402 -5.39 -27.36 -15.50
N LEU A 403 -5.18 -27.86 -14.29
CA LEU A 403 -6.21 -28.55 -13.52
C LEU A 403 -7.34 -27.59 -13.13
N LEU A 404 -7.03 -26.44 -12.54
CA LEU A 404 -8.02 -25.44 -12.14
C LEU A 404 -8.74 -24.83 -13.34
N GLY A 405 -8.05 -24.64 -14.46
CA GLY A 405 -8.63 -24.12 -15.71
C GLY A 405 -9.68 -25.03 -16.37
N ARG A 406 -9.77 -26.30 -15.93
CA ARG A 406 -10.85 -27.21 -16.36
C ARG A 406 -12.20 -26.93 -15.69
N ILE A 407 -12.22 -26.22 -14.55
CA ILE A 407 -13.46 -25.82 -13.86
C ILE A 407 -14.17 -24.76 -14.72
N PRO A 408 -15.43 -24.90 -15.14
CA PRO A 408 -16.09 -23.93 -16.00
C PRO A 408 -16.16 -22.51 -15.40
N ASP A 409 -16.12 -21.49 -16.26
CA ASP A 409 -16.41 -20.10 -15.86
C ASP A 409 -17.84 -20.01 -15.31
N GLY A 410 -18.03 -19.17 -14.29
CA GLY A 410 -19.30 -19.00 -13.58
C GLY A 410 -19.64 -20.12 -12.59
N ALA A 411 -18.89 -21.22 -12.54
CA ALA A 411 -19.13 -22.29 -11.58
C ALA A 411 -18.94 -21.80 -10.13
N SER A 412 -19.69 -22.38 -9.21
CA SER A 412 -19.47 -22.21 -7.78
C SER A 412 -18.36 -23.15 -7.29
N VAL A 413 -17.35 -22.59 -6.62
CA VAL A 413 -16.18 -23.33 -6.17
C VAL A 413 -15.91 -23.02 -4.71
N GLU A 414 -15.88 -24.04 -3.86
CA GLU A 414 -15.33 -23.90 -2.52
C GLU A 414 -13.83 -24.20 -2.53
N ALA A 415 -13.02 -23.30 -1.97
CA ALA A 415 -11.57 -23.38 -2.06
C ALA A 415 -10.86 -22.96 -0.76
N ASN A 416 -9.65 -23.51 -0.58
CA ASN A 416 -8.67 -23.01 0.40
C ASN A 416 -7.67 -22.06 -0.27
N VAL A 417 -6.65 -21.59 0.48
CA VAL A 417 -5.67 -20.55 0.09
C VAL A 417 -5.19 -20.68 -1.36
N GLY A 418 -4.61 -21.83 -1.74
CA GLY A 418 -3.89 -21.97 -3.01
C GLY A 418 -4.72 -21.68 -4.28
N PRO A 419 -5.89 -22.32 -4.47
CA PRO A 419 -6.69 -22.16 -5.69
C PRO A 419 -7.34 -20.78 -5.89
N ILE A 420 -7.56 -20.00 -4.81
CA ILE A 420 -8.39 -18.78 -4.82
C ILE A 420 -7.96 -17.80 -5.92
N SER A 421 -6.68 -17.45 -5.98
CA SER A 421 -6.17 -16.45 -6.94
C SER A 421 -6.23 -16.84 -8.42
N ARG A 422 -6.65 -18.08 -8.73
CA ARG A 422 -6.84 -18.58 -10.10
C ARG A 422 -8.30 -18.77 -10.49
N LEU A 423 -9.19 -18.57 -9.53
CA LEU A 423 -10.61 -18.85 -9.71
C LEU A 423 -11.47 -17.63 -9.43
N THR A 424 -11.06 -16.71 -8.54
CA THR A 424 -11.97 -15.66 -8.08
C THR A 424 -12.46 -14.76 -9.21
N ASP A 425 -11.66 -14.49 -10.24
CA ASP A 425 -12.00 -13.64 -11.38
C ASP A 425 -12.99 -14.26 -12.37
N ARG A 426 -13.15 -15.57 -12.36
CA ARG A 426 -13.98 -16.34 -13.30
C ARG A 426 -15.08 -17.17 -12.64
N CYS A 427 -14.94 -17.52 -11.37
CA CYS A 427 -15.83 -18.39 -10.62
C CYS A 427 -16.43 -17.65 -9.40
N ARG A 428 -17.54 -18.17 -8.89
CA ARG A 428 -18.05 -17.79 -7.57
C ARG A 428 -17.31 -18.60 -6.52
N VAL A 429 -16.28 -18.00 -5.92
CA VAL A 429 -15.40 -18.70 -4.97
C VAL A 429 -15.87 -18.49 -3.53
N LEU A 430 -16.03 -19.57 -2.78
CA LEU A 430 -16.38 -19.60 -1.36
C LEU A 430 -15.23 -20.18 -0.56
N TRP A 431 -15.13 -19.82 0.72
CA TRP A 431 -14.12 -20.38 1.61
C TRP A 431 -14.50 -21.76 2.14
N VAL A 432 -13.52 -22.66 2.13
CA VAL A 432 -13.67 -24.00 2.71
C VAL A 432 -14.14 -23.96 4.16
N GLY A 433 -15.25 -24.64 4.43
CA GLY A 433 -15.85 -24.73 5.78
C GLY A 433 -16.70 -23.53 6.19
N ALA A 434 -16.76 -22.47 5.38
CA ALA A 434 -17.64 -21.32 5.60
C ALA A 434 -18.77 -21.20 4.56
N ALA A 435 -18.86 -22.10 3.58
CA ALA A 435 -19.89 -22.12 2.53
C ALA A 435 -21.27 -22.65 3.01
N ARG A 436 -21.66 -22.39 4.27
CA ARG A 436 -22.90 -22.94 4.86
C ARG A 436 -24.14 -22.55 4.04
N GLY A 437 -24.98 -23.53 3.70
CA GLY A 437 -26.20 -23.31 2.94
C GLY A 437 -26.00 -23.18 1.42
N VAL A 438 -24.77 -23.37 0.92
CA VAL A 438 -24.46 -23.44 -0.50
C VAL A 438 -23.78 -24.77 -0.80
N GLU A 439 -24.34 -25.54 -1.72
CA GLU A 439 -23.67 -26.73 -2.25
C GLU A 439 -22.90 -26.33 -3.53
N PRO A 440 -21.57 -26.20 -3.47
CA PRO A 440 -20.77 -25.77 -4.62
C PRO A 440 -20.72 -26.84 -5.71
N ASP A 441 -20.53 -26.40 -6.96
CA ASP A 441 -20.36 -27.29 -8.11
C ASP A 441 -19.02 -28.04 -8.05
N TYR A 442 -17.99 -27.39 -7.50
CA TYR A 442 -16.64 -27.93 -7.35
C TYR A 442 -16.07 -27.59 -5.97
N ILE A 443 -15.18 -28.45 -5.48
CA ILE A 443 -14.32 -28.15 -4.35
C ILE A 443 -12.88 -28.28 -4.83
N ALA A 444 -12.08 -27.22 -4.66
CA ALA A 444 -10.70 -27.15 -5.10
C ALA A 444 -9.78 -26.86 -3.90
N LEU A 445 -8.90 -27.80 -3.56
CA LEU A 445 -8.06 -27.70 -2.35
C LEU A 445 -6.59 -27.94 -2.68
N GLN A 446 -5.71 -27.20 -2.02
CA GLN A 446 -4.28 -27.53 -1.90
C GLN A 446 -4.06 -28.26 -0.56
N GLU A 447 -3.86 -29.58 -0.61
CA GLU A 447 -3.73 -30.48 0.55
C GLU A 447 -2.65 -31.53 0.25
N PRO A 448 -1.35 -31.16 0.23
CA PRO A 448 -0.29 -32.04 -0.26
C PRO A 448 -0.11 -33.33 0.54
N GLU A 449 -0.64 -33.38 1.76
CA GLU A 449 -0.57 -34.53 2.67
C GLU A 449 -1.74 -35.50 2.50
N ARG A 450 -2.79 -35.15 1.74
CA ARG A 450 -3.99 -35.98 1.57
C ARG A 450 -3.98 -36.75 0.26
N SER A 451 -4.69 -37.87 0.25
CA SER A 451 -5.09 -38.63 -0.94
C SER A 451 -6.42 -38.12 -1.52
N MET A 452 -6.73 -38.50 -2.77
CA MET A 452 -8.00 -38.12 -3.40
C MET A 452 -9.21 -38.66 -2.62
N ASP A 453 -9.12 -39.89 -2.10
CA ASP A 453 -10.23 -40.50 -1.34
C ASP A 453 -10.49 -39.76 -0.03
N GLU A 454 -9.45 -39.29 0.66
CA GLU A 454 -9.57 -38.44 1.85
C GLU A 454 -10.17 -37.06 1.52
N VAL A 455 -9.84 -36.49 0.36
CA VAL A 455 -10.45 -35.24 -0.11
C VAL A 455 -11.94 -35.43 -0.42
N VAL A 456 -12.32 -36.54 -1.06
CA VAL A 456 -13.74 -36.87 -1.30
C VAL A 456 -14.49 -37.11 0.02
N ALA A 457 -13.87 -37.80 0.98
CA ALA A 457 -14.45 -38.00 2.31
C ALA A 457 -14.64 -36.66 3.04
N TYR A 458 -13.65 -35.77 2.96
CA TYR A 458 -13.74 -34.42 3.52
C TYR A 458 -14.84 -33.58 2.85
N ALA A 459 -14.98 -33.66 1.52
CA ALA A 459 -16.07 -33.02 0.80
C ALA A 459 -17.46 -33.46 1.29
N ARG A 460 -17.64 -34.76 1.55
CA ARG A 460 -18.89 -35.31 2.15
C ARG A 460 -19.13 -34.81 3.57
N GLN A 461 -18.07 -34.58 4.34
CA GLN A 461 -18.18 -34.00 5.68
C GLN A 461 -18.62 -32.54 5.63
N LEU A 462 -18.07 -31.76 4.69
CA LEU A 462 -18.46 -30.36 4.48
C LEU A 462 -19.91 -30.24 4.00
N HIS A 463 -20.33 -31.12 3.09
CA HIS A 463 -21.65 -31.09 2.45
C HIS A 463 -22.33 -32.46 2.49
N PRO A 464 -22.95 -32.87 3.62
CA PRO A 464 -23.59 -34.17 3.76
C PRO A 464 -24.76 -34.41 2.79
N GLY A 465 -25.37 -33.33 2.27
CA GLY A 465 -26.49 -33.39 1.32
C GLY A 465 -26.09 -33.61 -0.14
N ALA A 466 -24.81 -33.45 -0.48
CA ALA A 466 -24.31 -33.52 -1.86
C ALA A 466 -23.31 -34.67 -2.04
N THR A 467 -23.29 -35.25 -3.25
CA THR A 467 -22.32 -36.27 -3.63
C THR A 467 -21.24 -35.67 -4.51
N TYR A 468 -19.98 -35.86 -4.13
CA TYR A 468 -18.81 -35.43 -4.90
C TYR A 468 -18.03 -36.61 -5.45
N GLU A 469 -17.55 -36.48 -6.67
CA GLU A 469 -16.69 -37.43 -7.35
C GLU A 469 -15.32 -36.83 -7.70
N PRO A 470 -14.24 -37.64 -7.76
CA PRO A 470 -12.93 -37.20 -8.20
C PRO A 470 -12.97 -36.55 -9.60
N TYR A 471 -12.40 -35.35 -9.72
CA TYR A 471 -12.32 -34.65 -11.01
C TYR A 471 -10.88 -34.57 -11.55
N GLY A 472 -9.90 -34.40 -10.66
CA GLY A 472 -8.47 -34.50 -10.97
C GLY A 472 -7.58 -34.02 -9.83
N SER A 473 -6.31 -34.41 -9.87
CA SER A 473 -5.29 -33.93 -8.93
C SER A 473 -3.93 -33.75 -9.59
N THR A 474 -3.11 -32.86 -9.05
CA THR A 474 -1.73 -32.64 -9.48
C THR A 474 -0.97 -31.83 -8.43
N SER A 475 0.29 -32.17 -8.15
CA SER A 475 1.18 -31.36 -7.28
C SER A 475 0.56 -30.94 -5.93
N GLY A 476 -0.18 -31.83 -5.27
CA GLY A 476 -0.86 -31.56 -4.00
C GLY A 476 -2.16 -30.74 -4.10
N TYR A 477 -2.62 -30.44 -5.32
CA TYR A 477 -3.93 -29.85 -5.59
C TYR A 477 -4.93 -30.91 -6.00
N PHE A 478 -6.15 -30.78 -5.50
CA PHE A 478 -7.26 -31.71 -5.74
C PHE A 478 -8.49 -30.92 -6.16
N VAL A 479 -9.21 -31.45 -7.13
CA VAL A 479 -10.53 -30.96 -7.53
C VAL A 479 -11.49 -32.13 -7.48
N VAL A 480 -12.62 -31.93 -6.80
CA VAL A 480 -13.77 -32.83 -6.82
C VAL A 480 -14.98 -32.06 -7.38
N LYS A 481 -15.88 -32.79 -8.03
CA LYS A 481 -17.04 -32.23 -8.71
C LYS A 481 -18.32 -32.80 -8.11
N ARG A 482 -19.34 -31.96 -7.91
CA ARG A 482 -20.68 -32.41 -7.51
C ARG A 482 -21.35 -33.18 -8.65
N ARG A 483 -21.96 -34.31 -8.31
CA ARG A 483 -22.66 -35.20 -9.25
C ARG A 483 -24.06 -34.72 -9.60
#